data_AF-A0A7W9DCW5-F1
#
_entry.id   AF-A0A7W9DCW5-F1
#
_cell.length_a   1.000
_cell.length_b   1.000
_cell.length_c   1.000
_cell.angle_alpha   90.00
_cell.angle_beta   90.00
_cell.angle_gamma   90.00
#
_symmetry.space_group_name_H-M   'P 1'
#
loop_
_entity.id
_entity.type
_entity.pdbx_description
1 polymer ?
#
loop_
_entity_poly.entity_id
_entity_poly.type
_entity_poly.pdbx_seq_one_letter_code
_entity_poly.pdbx_strand_id
1 'polypeptide(L)' 'MSQGAATSSITCRDTTYLVCEARDRSLSADEQALLAGHIQTCPYCQVAARQFSQLFSQLDELLARSQP' A
#
# COMPACT_ATOMS: atom_id res chain seq x y z
N MET A 1 -22.80 -6.89 3.05
CA MET A 1 -21.57 -6.20 3.54
C MET A 1 -21.16 -6.89 4.83
N SER A 2 -20.30 -7.91 4.76
CA SER A 2 -19.92 -8.69 5.95
C SER A 2 -18.43 -8.48 6.21
N GLN A 3 -18.11 -7.64 7.19
CA GLN A 3 -16.78 -7.54 7.76
C GLN A 3 -16.82 -8.31 9.09
N GLY A 4 -16.18 -9.48 9.11
CA GLY A 4 -15.98 -10.27 10.32
C GLY A 4 -14.68 -9.83 10.99
N ALA A 5 -14.77 -9.34 12.23
CA ALA A 5 -13.62 -9.12 13.07
C ALA A 5 -13.20 -10.45 13.74
N ALA A 6 -11.98 -10.91 13.46
CA ALA A 6 -11.11 -11.65 14.39
C ALA A 6 -9.72 -11.87 13.74
N THR A 7 -8.66 -11.40 14.42
CA THR A 7 -7.21 -11.54 14.10
C THR A 7 -6.66 -10.78 12.88
N SER A 8 -6.33 -9.50 13.14
CA SER A 8 -5.25 -8.63 12.62
C SER A 8 -4.44 -9.05 11.38
N SER A 9 -5.07 -9.57 10.33
CA SER A 9 -4.40 -9.83 9.06
C SER A 9 -5.27 -9.33 7.92
N ILE A 10 -4.67 -8.47 7.08
CA ILE A 10 -5.29 -7.93 5.88
C ILE A 10 -5.08 -8.89 4.70
N THR A 11 -5.97 -8.89 3.71
CA THR A 11 -5.80 -9.69 2.49
C THR A 11 -4.85 -9.02 1.50
N CYS A 12 -4.42 -9.71 0.44
CA CYS A 12 -3.63 -9.10 -0.64
C CYS A 12 -4.40 -7.96 -1.34
N ARG A 13 -5.74 -8.08 -1.44
CA ARG A 13 -6.61 -7.03 -1.96
C ARG A 13 -6.56 -5.80 -1.07
N ASP A 14 -6.78 -5.98 0.24
CA ASP A 14 -6.75 -4.90 1.23
C ASP A 14 -5.38 -4.23 1.26
N THR A 15 -4.31 -5.03 1.20
CA THR A 15 -2.93 -4.56 1.09
C THR A 15 -2.74 -3.64 -0.11
N THR A 16 -3.27 -4.05 -1.29
CA THR A 16 -3.16 -3.25 -2.51
C THR A 16 -3.90 -1.91 -2.37
N TYR A 17 -5.09 -1.91 -1.77
CA TYR A 17 -5.80 -0.66 -1.49
C TYR A 17 -5.02 0.23 -0.52
N LEU A 18 -4.48 -0.32 0.57
CA LEU A 18 -3.72 0.42 1.56
C LEU A 18 -2.43 1.02 0.99
N VAL A 19 -1.73 0.32 0.08
CA VAL A 19 -0.56 0.84 -0.65
C VAL A 19 -0.93 2.06 -1.49
N CYS A 20 -2.06 1.99 -2.21
CA CYS A 20 -2.54 3.12 -3.00
C CYS A 20 -2.95 4.29 -2.11
N GLU A 21 -3.66 4.03 -1.01
CA GLU A 21 -4.05 5.07 -0.05
C GLU A 21 -2.83 5.73 0.60
N ALA A 22 -1.76 4.99 0.87
CA ALA A 22 -0.53 5.53 1.45
C ALA A 22 0.16 6.60 0.57
N ARG A 23 -0.15 6.64 -0.73
CA ARG A 23 0.30 7.72 -1.63
C ARG A 23 -0.50 8.99 -1.41
N ASP A 24 -1.82 8.85 -1.30
CA ASP A 24 -2.76 9.98 -1.32
C ASP A 24 -3.03 10.53 0.09
N ARG A 25 -2.79 9.74 1.13
CA ARG A 25 -2.91 10.11 2.55
C ARG A 25 -1.86 9.44 3.42
N SER A 26 -1.58 10.04 4.57
CA SER A 26 -0.85 9.35 5.63
C SER A 26 -1.68 8.20 6.20
N LEU A 27 -1.07 7.01 6.30
CA LEU A 27 -1.66 5.90 7.05
C LEU A 27 -1.47 6.09 8.55
N SER A 28 -2.40 5.55 9.34
CA SER A 28 -2.24 5.40 10.79
C SER A 28 -1.17 4.37 11.13
N ALA A 29 -0.72 4.36 12.39
CA ALA A 29 0.30 3.41 12.86
C ALA A 29 -0.15 1.94 12.72
N ASP A 30 -1.42 1.65 13.01
CA ASP A 30 -1.99 0.31 12.89
C ASP A 30 -2.07 -0.15 11.43
N GLU A 31 -2.48 0.74 10.53
CA GLU A 31 -2.50 0.48 9.08
C GLU A 31 -1.09 0.21 8.54
N GLN A 32 -0.10 0.99 8.96
CA GLN A 32 1.31 0.76 8.60
C GLN A 32 1.81 -0.59 9.12
N ALA A 33 1.48 -0.97 10.36
CA ALA A 33 1.89 -2.24 10.93
C ALA A 33 1.27 -3.43 10.18
N LEU A 34 -0.03 -3.37 9.86
CA LEU A 34 -0.73 -4.40 9.08
C LEU A 34 -0.15 -4.53 7.68
N LEU A 35 0.11 -3.41 7.01
CA LEU A 35 0.69 -3.37 5.68
C LEU A 35 2.10 -3.96 5.66
N ALA A 36 2.96 -3.51 6.57
CA ALA A 36 4.33 -4.01 6.68
C ALA A 36 4.34 -5.51 6.99
N GLY A 37 3.49 -5.97 7.91
CA GLY A 37 3.38 -7.39 8.26
C GLY A 37 2.94 -8.27 7.09
N HIS A 38 1.93 -7.83 6.32
CA HIS A 38 1.48 -8.58 5.15
C HIS A 38 2.54 -8.61 4.04
N ILE A 39 3.16 -7.47 3.73
CA ILE A 39 4.22 -7.40 2.71
C ILE A 39 5.40 -8.30 3.10
N GLN A 40 5.81 -8.34 4.37
CA GLN A 40 6.92 -9.19 4.79
C GLN A 40 6.66 -10.69 4.58
N THR A 41 5.41 -11.13 4.69
CA THR A 41 5.06 -12.56 4.71
C THR A 41 4.46 -13.08 3.39
N CYS A 42 3.96 -12.19 2.53
CA CYS A 42 3.35 -12.57 1.25
C CYS A 42 4.28 -12.29 0.05
N PRO A 43 4.79 -13.31 -0.66
CA PRO A 43 5.74 -13.12 -1.76
C PRO A 43 5.16 -12.32 -2.93
N TYR A 44 3.86 -12.45 -3.20
CA TYR A 44 3.18 -11.66 -4.23
C TYR A 44 3.13 -10.17 -3.85
N CYS A 45 2.80 -9.86 -2.60
CA CYS A 45 2.77 -8.48 -2.12
C CYS A 45 4.16 -7.86 -1.97
N GLN A 46 5.22 -8.64 -1.75
CA GLN A 46 6.60 -8.15 -1.84
C GLN A 46 6.93 -7.60 -3.23
N VAL A 47 6.58 -8.36 -4.28
CA VAL A 47 6.81 -7.95 -5.66
C VAL A 47 5.93 -6.75 -5.99
N ALA A 48 4.63 -6.82 -5.66
CA ALA A 48 3.70 -5.73 -5.91
C ALA A 48 4.11 -4.42 -5.22
N ALA A 49 4.55 -4.46 -3.96
CA ALA A 49 4.99 -3.28 -3.23
C ALA A 49 6.19 -2.58 -3.91
N ARG A 50 7.14 -3.35 -4.46
CA ARG A 50 8.26 -2.78 -5.24
C ARG A 50 7.77 -2.13 -6.53
N GLN A 51 6.83 -2.78 -7.24
CA GLN A 51 6.24 -2.24 -8.46
C GLN A 51 5.46 -0.94 -8.19
N PHE A 52 4.67 -0.88 -7.12
CA PHE A 52 3.97 0.34 -6.70
C PHE A 52 4.93 1.46 -6.33
N SER A 53 5.98 1.17 -5.55
CA SER A 53 7.01 2.16 -5.22
C SER A 53 7.67 2.75 -6.46
N GLN A 54 8.05 1.91 -7.44
CA GLN A 54 8.61 2.36 -8.71
C GLN A 54 7.62 3.21 -9.52
N LEU A 55 6.35 2.82 -9.56
CA LEU A 55 5.30 3.57 -10.24
C LEU A 55 5.09 4.93 -9.60
N PHE A 56 5.00 5.01 -8.27
CA PHE A 56 4.78 6.27 -7.56
C PHE A 56 5.94 7.24 -7.75
N SER A 57 7.20 6.78 -7.69
CA SER A 57 8.34 7.64 -8.01
C SER A 57 8.30 8.20 -9.43
N GLN A 58 7.89 7.39 -10.42
CA GLN A 58 7.72 7.87 -11.80
C GLN A 58 6.58 8.88 -11.92
N LEU A 59 5.46 8.66 -11.22
CA LEU A 59 4.35 9.61 -11.18
C LEU A 59 4.78 10.94 -10.54
N ASP A 60 5.53 10.89 -9.43
CA ASP A 60 6.04 12.08 -8.76
C ASP A 60 6.95 12.89 -9.69
N GLU A 61 7.84 12.25 -10.45
CA GLU A 61 8.69 12.92 -11.45
C GLU A 61 7.87 13.60 -12.55
N LEU A 62 6.86 12.92 -13.08
CA LEU A 62 6.01 13.46 -14.15
C LEU A 62 5.14 14.62 -13.64
N LEU A 63 4.56 14.49 -12.47
CA LEU A 63 3.69 15.50 -11.88
C LEU A 63 4.48 16.72 -11.40
N ALA A 64 5.68 16.54 -10.85
CA ALA A 64 6.57 17.65 -10.50
C ALA A 64 7.03 18.44 -11.72
N ARG A 65 7.26 17.78 -12.87
CA ARG A 65 7.56 18.45 -14.15
C ARG A 65 6.37 19.19 -14.76
N SER A 66 5.16 18.86 -14.33
CA SER A 66 3.91 19.44 -14.85
C SER A 66 3.48 20.71 -14.13
N GLN A 67 4.21 21.12 -13.08
CA GLN A 67 3.92 22.32 -12.30
C GLN A 67 4.77 23.49 -12.85
N PRO A 68 4.16 24.54 -13.44
CA PRO A 68 4.86 25.65 -14.07
C PRO A 68 5.63 26.54 -13.08
#